data_AF-A0A2P8KAA8-F1
#
_entry.id   AF-A0A2P8KAA8-F1
#
_cell.length_a   1.000
_cell.length_b   1.000
_cell.length_c   1.000
_cell.angle_alpha   90.00
_cell.angle_beta   90.00
_cell.angle_gamma   90.00
#
_symmetry.space_group_name_H-M   'P 1'
#
loop_
_entity.id
_entity.type
_entity.pdbx_description
1 polymer ?
#
loop_
_entity_poly.entity_id
_entity_poly.type
_entity_poly.pdbx_seq_one_letter_code
_entity_poly.pdbx_strand_id
1 'polypeptide(L)'
;MAAARQRAALVAPGRVPLVYLDANVLIPEYLRSVFLDLSHAGLIQAHWGKQVLVEVRRILSASHCNQFAASLAAAWGFTRG
;
A
#
# COMPACT_ATOMS: atom_id res chain seq x y z
N MET A 1 -28.21 29.00 -8.41
CA MET A 1 -26.85 29.38 -7.97
C MET A 1 -25.95 28.16 -8.08
N ALA A 2 -25.07 28.12 -9.08
CA ALA A 2 -24.14 27.01 -9.27
C ALA A 2 -23.01 27.13 -8.25
N ALA A 3 -22.86 26.15 -7.36
CA ALA A 3 -21.74 26.08 -6.44
C ALA A 3 -20.46 25.78 -7.25
N ALA A 4 -19.64 26.80 -7.47
CA ALA A 4 -18.30 26.62 -8.01
C ALA A 4 -17.51 25.75 -7.04
N ARG A 5 -17.36 24.46 -7.35
CA ARG A 5 -16.53 23.53 -6.60
C ARG A 5 -15.07 23.96 -6.78
N GLN A 6 -14.59 24.82 -5.89
CA GLN A 6 -13.19 25.21 -5.82
C GLN A 6 -12.35 23.93 -5.70
N ARG A 7 -11.63 23.57 -6.76
CA ARG A 7 -10.56 22.57 -6.71
C ARG A 7 -9.42 23.19 -5.90
N ALA A 8 -9.50 23.08 -4.58
CA ALA A 8 -8.37 23.38 -3.72
C ALA A 8 -7.15 22.63 -4.28
N ALA A 9 -6.06 23.33 -4.54
CA ALA A 9 -4.84 22.72 -5.03
C ALA A 9 -4.40 21.64 -4.01
N LEU A 10 -4.39 20.38 -4.45
CA LEU A 10 -3.98 19.23 -3.62
C LEU A 10 -2.51 19.34 -3.18
N VAL A 11 -1.73 20.13 -3.89
CA VAL A 11 -0.33 20.43 -3.60
C VAL A 11 -0.15 21.94 -3.63
N ALA A 12 0.35 22.50 -2.54
CA ALA A 12 0.67 23.91 -2.42
C ALA A 12 2.15 24.07 -2.03
N PRO A 13 2.90 25.00 -2.66
CA PRO A 13 4.28 25.28 -2.28
C PRO A 13 4.39 25.61 -0.79
N GLY A 14 5.40 25.06 -0.10
CA GLY A 14 5.62 25.28 1.33
C GLY A 14 4.67 24.51 2.26
N ARG A 15 3.78 23.66 1.74
CA ARG A 15 2.96 22.74 2.53
C ARG A 15 3.37 21.30 2.28
N VAL A 16 3.37 20.50 3.34
CA VAL A 16 3.55 19.05 3.23
C VAL A 16 2.31 18.47 2.54
N PRO A 17 2.44 17.82 1.38
CA PRO A 17 1.32 17.25 0.65
C PRO A 17 0.72 16.06 1.40
N LEU A 18 -0.61 15.96 1.33
CA LEU A 18 -1.35 14.84 1.88
C LEU A 18 -1.53 13.77 0.80
N VAL A 19 -1.14 12.54 1.09
CA VAL A 19 -1.13 11.42 0.13
C VAL A 19 -1.94 10.26 0.70
N TYR A 20 -2.90 9.76 -0.08
CA TYR A 20 -3.65 8.55 0.25
C TYR A 20 -3.03 7.34 -0.44
N LEU A 21 -2.57 6.37 0.35
CA LEU A 21 -1.94 5.15 -0.13
C LEU A 21 -2.97 4.04 -0.31
N ASP A 22 -2.91 3.39 -1.47
CA ASP A 22 -3.72 2.22 -1.81
C ASP A 22 -3.01 0.92 -1.42
N ALA A 23 -3.74 -0.19 -1.37
CA ALA A 23 -3.19 -1.51 -1.10
C ALA A 23 -2.06 -1.86 -2.09
N ASN A 24 -2.19 -1.47 -3.36
CA ASN A 24 -1.17 -1.72 -4.39
C ASN A 24 0.17 -1.01 -4.12
N VAL A 25 0.17 0.04 -3.30
CA VAL A 25 1.40 0.72 -2.86
C VAL A 25 1.94 0.09 -1.58
N LEU A 26 1.06 -0.39 -0.70
CA LEU A 26 1.43 -0.97 0.59
C LEU A 26 1.85 -2.45 0.54
N ILE A 27 1.43 -3.20 -0.48
CA ILE A 27 1.76 -4.62 -0.64
C ILE A 27 3.22 -4.81 -1.05
N PRO A 28 3.75 -4.14 -2.10
CA PRO A 28 5.15 -4.29 -2.48
C PRO A 28 6.05 -3.61 -1.45
N GLU A 29 6.98 -4.37 -0.87
CA GLU A 29 7.84 -3.90 0.22
C GLU A 29 8.62 -2.63 -0.15
N TYR A 30 9.19 -2.59 -1.37
CA TYR A 30 9.93 -1.44 -1.87
C TYR A 30 9.09 -0.15 -1.91
N LEU A 31 7.89 -0.22 -2.50
CA LEU A 31 7.02 0.97 -2.58
C LEU A 31 6.59 1.42 -1.18
N ARG A 32 6.18 0.47 -0.34
CA ARG A 32 5.83 0.76 1.06
C ARG A 32 6.98 1.46 1.79
N SER A 33 8.22 0.97 1.66
CA SER A 33 9.39 1.59 2.29
C SER A 33 9.56 3.04 1.84
N VAL A 34 9.57 3.29 0.53
CA VAL A 34 9.78 4.64 -0.01
C VAL A 34 8.74 5.63 0.53
N PHE A 35 7.46 5.28 0.51
CA PHE A 35 6.42 6.19 1.00
C PHE A 35 6.47 6.40 2.52
N LEU A 36 6.87 5.39 3.29
CA LEU A 36 7.07 5.53 4.74
C LEU A 36 8.30 6.40 5.04
N ASP A 37 9.39 6.24 4.30
CA ASP A 37 10.61 7.05 4.45
C ASP A 37 10.34 8.52 4.12
N LEU A 38 9.60 8.79 3.03
CA LEU A 38 9.14 10.14 2.68
C LEU A 38 8.26 10.75 3.78
N SER A 39 7.37 9.94 4.37
CA SER A 39 6.53 10.41 5.47
C SER A 39 7.34 10.68 6.74
N HIS A 40 8.34 9.83 7.04
CA HIS A 40 9.21 9.98 8.19
C HIS A 40 10.11 11.21 8.07
N ALA A 41 10.59 11.51 6.85
CA ALA A 41 11.33 12.73 6.53
C ALA A 41 10.46 13.99 6.52
N GLY A 42 9.15 13.90 6.78
CA GLY A 42 8.22 15.03 6.76
C GLY A 42 7.94 15.58 5.36
N LEU A 43 8.31 14.84 4.30
CA LEU A 43 8.11 15.26 2.91
C LEU A 43 6.68 15.04 2.43
N ILE A 44 5.94 14.11 3.06
CA ILE A 44 4.52 13.85 2.81
C ILE A 44 3.78 13.53 4.12
N GLN A 45 2.46 13.66 4.11
CA GLN A 45 1.56 13.07 5.12
C GLN A 45 0.84 11.87 4.51
N ALA A 46 1.31 10.67 4.83
CA ALA A 46 0.73 9.44 4.31
C ALA A 46 -0.50 9.00 5.13
N HIS A 47 -1.62 8.76 4.44
CA HIS A 47 -2.84 8.23 5.02
C HIS A 47 -3.32 7.01 4.24
N TRP A 48 -4.09 6.14 4.89
CA TRP A 48 -4.74 5.00 4.25
C TRP A 48 -6.09 4.72 4.91
N GLY A 49 -7.02 4.15 4.14
CA GLY A 49 -8.33 3.77 4.65
C GLY A 49 -8.26 2.47 5.47
N LYS A 50 -9.23 2.28 6.37
CA LYS A 50 -9.38 1.01 7.12
C LYS A 50 -9.54 -0.20 6.19
N GLN A 51 -10.28 -0.04 5.09
CA GLN A 51 -10.49 -1.11 4.09
C GLN A 51 -9.19 -1.49 3.38
N VAL A 52 -8.29 -0.53 3.15
CA VAL A 52 -6.97 -0.80 2.56
C VAL A 52 -6.16 -1.73 3.46
N LEU A 53 -6.13 -1.49 4.78
CA LEU A 53 -5.44 -2.38 5.72
C LEU A 53 -6.02 -3.79 5.75
N VAL A 54 -7.35 -3.93 5.63
CA VAL A 54 -8.00 -5.24 5.57
C VAL A 54 -7.56 -5.99 4.32
N GLU A 55 -7.50 -5.32 3.16
CA GLU A 55 -7.09 -5.94 1.91
C GLU A 55 -5.59 -6.28 1.90
N VAL A 56 -4.73 -5.38 2.40
CA VAL A 56 -3.29 -5.66 2.57
C VAL A 56 -3.10 -6.89 3.47
N ARG A 57 -3.80 -6.98 4.60
CA ARG A 57 -3.73 -8.14 5.50
C ARG A 57 -4.18 -9.42 4.80
N ARG A 58 -5.30 -9.37 4.04
CA ARG A 58 -5.83 -10.52 3.29
C ARG A 58 -4.81 -11.03 2.28
N ILE A 59 -4.23 -10.13 1.49
CA ILE A 59 -3.27 -10.47 0.43
C ILE A 59 -1.96 -11.01 1.00
N LEU A 60 -1.40 -10.36 2.03
CA LEU A 60 -0.17 -10.85 2.68
C LEU A 60 -0.39 -12.23 3.32
N SER A 61 -1.55 -12.46 3.94
CA SER A 61 -1.88 -13.77 4.52
C SER A 61 -2.02 -14.85 3.44
N ALA A 62 -2.66 -14.53 2.31
CA ALA A 62 -2.78 -15.44 1.18
C ALA A 62 -1.42 -15.70 0.50
N SER A 63 -0.57 -14.68 0.36
CA SER A 63 0.77 -14.80 -0.20
C SER A 63 1.66 -15.68 0.66
N HIS A 64 1.70 -15.47 1.98
CA HIS A 64 2.41 -16.36 2.90
C HIS A 64 1.88 -17.80 2.85
N CYS A 65 0.57 -17.98 2.75
CA CYS A 65 -0.03 -19.31 2.60
C CYS A 65 0.39 -19.99 1.29
N ASN A 66 0.41 -19.24 0.18
CA ASN A 66 0.90 -19.73 -1.11
C ASN A 66 2.40 -20.04 -1.09
N GLN A 67 3.21 -19.20 -0.46
CA GLN A 67 4.65 -19.39 -0.34
C GLN A 67 4.97 -20.59 0.55
N PHE A 68 4.21 -20.76 1.64
CA PHE A 68 4.27 -21.94 2.50
C PHE A 68 3.84 -23.20 1.75
N ALA A 69 2.72 -23.17 1.03
CA ALA A 69 2.24 -24.30 0.23
C ALA A 69 3.23 -24.66 -0.89
N ALA A 70 3.84 -23.67 -1.55
CA ALA A 70 4.88 -23.87 -2.55
C ALA A 70 6.18 -24.43 -1.92
N SER A 71 6.59 -23.92 -0.76
CA SER A 71 7.76 -24.43 -0.02
C SER A 71 7.53 -25.86 0.48
N LEU A 72 6.31 -26.17 0.95
CA LEU A 72 5.91 -27.51 1.36
C LEU A 72 5.87 -28.46 0.16
N ALA A 73 5.29 -28.03 -0.96
CA ALA A 73 5.27 -28.77 -2.22
C ALA A 73 6.69 -29.06 -2.73
N ALA A 74 7.58 -28.07 -2.70
CA ALA A 74 8.99 -28.23 -3.08
C ALA A 74 9.76 -29.17 -2.13
N ALA A 75 9.55 -29.02 -0.81
CA ALA A 75 10.18 -29.87 0.20
C ALA A 75 9.71 -31.34 0.12
N TRP A 76 8.48 -31.57 -0.35
CA TRP A 76 7.87 -32.91 -0.44
C TRP A 76 7.88 -33.47 -1.87
N GLY A 77 8.50 -32.77 -2.83
CA GLY A 77 8.63 -33.22 -4.23
C GLY A 77 7.32 -33.23 -5.04
N PHE A 78 6.25 -32.57 -4.57
CA PHE A 78 4.99 -32.47 -5.29
C PHE A 78 4.97 -31.24 -6.21
N THR A 79 5.48 -31.36 -7.43
CA THR A 79 5.13 -30.39 -8.49
C THR A 79 3.72 -30.68 -8.97
N ARG A 80 2.78 -29.72 -8.83
CA ARG A 80 1.50 -29.81 -9.54
C ARG A 80 1.81 -29.85 -11.04
N GLY A 81 1.55 -31.00 -11.66
CA GLY A 81 1.46 -31.12 -13.12
C GLY A 81 0.28 -30.36 -13.68
#